data_AF-A0A1U7CXK6-F1
#
_entry.id   AF-A0A1U7CXK6-F1
#
_cell.length_a   1.000
_cell.length_b   1.000
_cell.length_c   1.000
_cell.angle_alpha   90.00
_cell.angle_beta   90.00
_cell.angle_gamma   90.00
#
_symmetry.space_group_name_H-M   'P 1'
#
loop_
_entity.id
_entity.type
_entity.pdbx_description
1 polymer ?
#
loop_
_entity_poly.entity_id
_entity_poly.type
_entity_poly.pdbx_seq_one_letter_code
_entity_poly.pdbx_strand_id
1 'polypeptide(L)'
;MDSREQRGRFTVLDGAALVMGSAIASLHVLRVMRSGLSIAGWAMMVLTFTWLAVTATGPFLYVARRYIRRPPGYPAIGDRLWALLGLPWLLTAVLQSLSLGDRRDALVSITLMGGLAVASLIAVVEVWSTWVMVPPEQAEEVEAGPWTSRVGLILAIAWPIQCGLGMVVLG
;
A
#
# COMPACT_ATOMS: atom_id res chain seq x y z
N MET A 1 7.59 -26.97 18.60
CA MET A 1 7.79 -25.60 18.07
C MET A 1 6.49 -25.14 17.49
N ASP A 2 5.93 -24.07 18.05
CA ASP A 2 4.52 -23.74 17.95
C ASP A 2 4.22 -22.98 16.65
N SER A 3 3.26 -23.48 15.86
CA SER A 3 2.91 -22.96 14.53
C SER A 3 2.42 -21.49 14.55
N ARG A 4 2.11 -20.97 15.75
CA ARG A 4 1.71 -19.59 16.00
C ARG A 4 2.90 -18.61 16.01
N GLU A 5 4.08 -19.01 16.52
CA GLU A 5 5.27 -18.13 16.53
C GLU A 5 5.81 -17.84 15.12
N GLN A 6 5.67 -18.80 14.20
CA GLN A 6 6.11 -18.65 12.81
C GLN A 6 5.20 -17.74 11.97
N ARG A 7 3.93 -17.52 12.38
CA ARG A 7 3.00 -16.61 11.69
C ARG A 7 3.30 -15.13 11.96
N GLY A 8 4.07 -14.81 13.01
CA GLY A 8 4.42 -13.44 13.40
C GLY A 8 5.81 -12.96 12.95
N ARG A 9 6.67 -13.84 12.42
CA ARG A 9 8.07 -13.51 12.12
C ARG A 9 8.23 -12.92 10.72
N PHE A 10 8.92 -11.77 10.64
CA PHE A 10 9.37 -11.18 9.38
C PHE A 10 10.22 -12.19 8.58
N THR A 11 9.90 -12.37 7.31
CA THR A 11 10.54 -13.34 6.43
C THR A 11 11.41 -12.66 5.37
N VAL A 12 12.33 -13.40 4.75
CA VAL A 12 13.14 -12.92 3.61
C VAL A 12 12.24 -12.43 2.46
N LEU A 13 11.07 -13.08 2.29
CA LEU A 13 10.07 -12.69 1.31
C LEU A 13 9.47 -11.31 1.61
N ASP A 14 9.26 -10.99 2.90
CA ASP A 14 8.77 -9.68 3.32
C ASP A 14 9.81 -8.60 3.07
N GLY A 15 11.10 -8.90 3.28
CA GLY A 15 12.21 -8.04 2.90
C GLY A 15 12.28 -7.77 1.40
N ALA A 16 12.16 -8.81 0.57
CA ALA A 16 12.17 -8.67 -0.88
C ALA A 16 10.98 -7.83 -1.38
N ALA A 17 9.78 -8.05 -0.82
CA ALA A 17 8.60 -7.27 -1.15
C ALA A 17 8.76 -5.79 -0.76
N LEU A 18 9.40 -5.51 0.39
CA LEU A 18 9.70 -4.15 0.84
C LEU A 18 10.68 -3.44 -0.09
N VAL A 19 11.71 -4.15 -0.57
CA VAL A 19 12.66 -3.63 -1.56
C VAL A 19 11.94 -3.27 -2.86
N MET A 20 11.04 -4.14 -3.34
CA MET A 20 10.22 -3.87 -4.53
C MET A 20 9.30 -2.66 -4.33
N GLY A 21 8.62 -2.56 -3.18
CA GLY A 21 7.80 -1.40 -2.84
C GLY A 21 8.61 -0.10 -2.79
N SER A 22 9.82 -0.16 -2.24
CA SER A 22 10.75 0.98 -2.16
C SER A 22 11.25 1.43 -3.54
N ALA A 23 11.45 0.49 -4.48
CA ALA A 23 11.79 0.81 -5.86
C ALA A 23 10.63 1.56 -6.55
N ILE A 24 9.38 1.12 -6.34
CA ILE A 24 8.20 1.81 -6.86
C ILE A 24 8.07 3.21 -6.25
N ALA A 25 8.23 3.36 -4.94
CA ALA A 25 8.21 4.66 -4.26
C ALA A 25 9.29 5.62 -4.79
N SER A 26 10.48 5.10 -5.10
CA SER A 26 11.58 5.88 -5.68
C SER A 26 11.20 6.49 -7.02
N LEU A 27 10.48 5.76 -7.89
CA LEU A 27 10.04 6.28 -9.19
C LEU A 27 9.14 7.51 -9.07
N HIS A 28 8.30 7.55 -8.03
CA HIS A 28 7.42 8.68 -7.78
C HIS A 28 8.16 9.87 -7.14
N VAL A 29 9.07 9.62 -6.20
CA VAL A 29 9.78 10.67 -5.46
C VAL A 29 10.94 11.30 -6.25
N LEU A 30 11.62 10.54 -7.12
CA LEU A 30 12.72 11.05 -7.95
C LEU A 30 12.29 12.19 -8.89
N ARG A 31 11.01 12.27 -9.25
CA ARG A 31 10.48 13.39 -10.04
C ARG A 31 10.47 14.70 -9.24
N VAL A 32 10.18 14.61 -7.94
CA VAL A 32 10.06 15.76 -7.03
C VAL A 32 11.43 16.26 -6.58
N MET A 33 12.43 15.37 -6.41
CA MET A 33 13.80 15.75 -5.99
C MET A 33 14.53 16.71 -6.93
N ARG A 34 14.04 16.91 -8.16
CA ARG A 34 14.67 17.80 -9.14
C ARG A 34 14.41 19.29 -8.84
N SER A 35 13.47 19.63 -7.97
CA SER A 35 13.28 20.98 -7.45
C SER A 35 14.01 21.11 -6.11
N GLY A 36 14.79 22.16 -5.92
CA GLY A 36 15.50 22.39 -4.66
C GLY A 36 14.51 22.46 -3.48
N LEU A 37 14.56 21.47 -2.58
CA LEU A 37 13.63 21.36 -1.45
C LEU A 37 14.18 22.05 -0.20
N SER A 38 13.30 22.71 0.54
CA SER A 38 13.56 23.17 1.91
C SER A 38 13.69 21.98 2.88
N ILE A 39 14.17 22.21 4.11
CA ILE A 39 14.26 21.18 5.15
C ILE A 39 12.89 20.54 5.43
N ALA A 40 11.83 21.35 5.46
CA ALA A 40 10.46 20.87 5.61
C ALA A 40 10.02 20.03 4.40
N GLY A 41 10.41 20.42 3.18
CA GLY A 41 10.18 19.64 1.96
C GLY A 41 10.87 18.28 2.00
N TRP A 42 12.10 18.21 2.52
CA TRP A 42 12.82 16.94 2.72
C TRP A 42 12.13 16.02 3.73
N ALA A 43 11.67 16.56 4.86
CA ALA A 43 10.93 15.77 5.86
C ALA A 43 9.64 15.19 5.26
N MET A 44 8.87 16.00 4.54
CA MET A 44 7.65 15.58 3.84
C MET A 44 7.93 14.54 2.76
N MET A 45 9.04 14.68 2.04
CA MET A 45 9.48 13.73 1.04
C MET A 45 9.84 12.37 1.64
N VAL A 46 10.61 12.34 2.73
CA VAL A 46 10.98 11.09 3.42
C VAL A 46 9.73 10.39 3.97
N LEU A 47 8.80 11.17 4.54
CA LEU A 47 7.53 10.63 5.01
C LEU A 47 6.73 10.03 3.85
N THR A 48 6.59 10.75 2.74
CA THR A 48 5.87 10.30 1.54
C THR A 48 6.52 9.07 0.93
N PHE A 49 7.85 9.03 0.84
CA PHE A 49 8.61 7.88 0.35
C PHE A 49 8.37 6.64 1.21
N THR A 50 8.54 6.77 2.53
CA THR A 50 8.36 5.67 3.48
C THR A 50 6.95 5.11 3.36
N TRP A 51 5.98 6.02 3.25
CA TRP A 51 4.59 5.65 3.13
C TRP A 51 4.25 4.94 1.82
N LEU A 52 4.73 5.47 0.70
CA LEU A 52 4.62 4.87 -0.62
C LEU A 52 5.27 3.49 -0.67
N ALA A 53 6.45 3.35 -0.05
CA ALA A 53 7.18 2.09 -0.04
C ALA A 53 6.38 1.01 0.71
N VAL A 54 5.85 1.35 1.88
CA VAL A 54 5.04 0.44 2.70
C VAL A 54 3.76 0.05 1.97
N THR A 55 3.06 0.98 1.34
CA THR A 55 1.81 0.69 0.61
C THR A 55 2.05 -0.11 -0.67
N ALA A 56 3.04 0.27 -1.47
CA ALA A 56 3.42 -0.46 -2.70
C ALA A 56 3.95 -1.88 -2.43
N THR A 57 4.36 -2.19 -1.20
CA THR A 57 4.77 -3.54 -0.78
C THR A 57 3.61 -4.55 -0.78
N GLY A 58 2.38 -4.10 -0.51
CA GLY A 58 1.20 -4.95 -0.34
C GLY A 58 0.92 -5.91 -1.51
N PRO A 59 0.87 -5.44 -2.77
CA PRO A 59 0.66 -6.30 -3.94
C PRO A 59 1.69 -7.43 -4.06
N PHE A 60 2.97 -7.13 -3.80
CA PHE A 60 4.04 -8.11 -3.87
C PHE A 60 3.90 -9.18 -2.78
N LEU A 61 3.59 -8.78 -1.55
CA LEU A 61 3.32 -9.72 -0.46
C LEU A 61 2.11 -10.61 -0.75
N TYR A 62 1.05 -10.03 -1.30
CA TYR A 62 -0.16 -10.75 -1.66
C TYR A 62 0.12 -11.83 -2.70
N VAL A 63 0.82 -11.47 -3.79
CA VAL A 63 1.23 -12.40 -4.84
C VAL A 63 2.18 -13.46 -4.27
N ALA A 64 3.25 -13.03 -3.62
CA ALA A 64 4.29 -13.92 -3.14
C ALA A 64 3.75 -14.95 -2.14
N ARG A 65 2.86 -14.55 -1.22
CA ARG A 65 2.21 -15.48 -0.31
C ARG A 65 1.19 -16.35 -1.03
N ARG A 66 0.32 -15.79 -1.88
CA ARG A 66 -0.65 -16.58 -2.66
C ARG A 66 -0.01 -17.75 -3.43
N TYR A 67 1.18 -17.56 -3.98
CA TYR A 67 1.88 -18.58 -4.76
C TYR A 67 2.83 -19.47 -3.94
N ILE A 68 3.45 -18.97 -2.87
CA ILE A 68 4.47 -19.71 -2.11
C ILE A 68 3.90 -20.37 -0.84
N ARG A 69 2.90 -19.76 -0.20
CA ARG A 69 2.31 -20.25 1.05
C ARG A 69 0.79 -20.09 1.05
N ARG A 70 0.05 -21.19 1.13
CA ARG A 70 -1.40 -21.16 1.41
C ARG A 70 -1.63 -21.48 2.89
N PRO A 71 -1.39 -20.55 3.85
CA PRO A 71 -1.84 -20.80 5.21
C PRO A 71 -3.37 -20.90 5.23
N PRO A 72 -3.96 -21.81 6.02
CA PRO A 72 -5.41 -21.90 6.15
C PRO A 72 -5.96 -20.56 6.67
N GLY A 73 -7.00 -20.05 6.01
CA GLY A 73 -7.57 -18.71 6.27
C GLY A 73 -6.99 -17.57 5.42
N TYR A 74 -6.10 -17.85 4.47
CA TYR A 74 -5.53 -16.84 3.56
C TYR A 74 -6.29 -16.74 2.23
N PRO A 75 -6.50 -15.53 1.66
CA PRO A 75 -6.07 -14.22 2.16
C PRO A 75 -7.04 -13.61 3.18
N ALA A 76 -6.48 -13.05 4.26
CA ALA A 76 -7.23 -12.26 5.24
C ALA A 76 -7.65 -10.90 4.67
N ILE A 77 -8.63 -10.25 5.31
CA ILE A 77 -9.18 -8.95 4.86
C ILE A 77 -8.07 -7.89 4.75
N GLY A 78 -7.21 -7.78 5.77
CA GLY A 78 -6.11 -6.82 5.75
C GLY A 78 -5.06 -7.09 4.66
N ASP A 79 -4.80 -8.36 4.29
CA ASP A 79 -3.90 -8.67 3.18
C ASP A 79 -4.46 -8.19 1.83
N ARG A 80 -5.79 -8.29 1.64
CA ARG A 80 -6.47 -7.81 0.44
C ARG A 80 -6.47 -6.29 0.39
N LEU A 81 -6.79 -5.64 1.50
CA LEU A 81 -6.74 -4.18 1.62
C LEU A 81 -5.34 -3.67 1.31
N TRP A 82 -4.29 -4.25 1.90
CA TRP A 82 -2.93 -3.82 1.64
C TRP A 82 -2.54 -3.96 0.16
N ALA A 83 -2.92 -5.06 -0.49
CA ALA A 83 -2.70 -5.26 -1.91
C ALA A 83 -3.47 -4.22 -2.76
N LEU A 84 -4.71 -3.96 -2.41
CA LEU A 84 -5.58 -3.04 -3.14
C LEU A 84 -5.10 -1.59 -3.02
N LEU A 85 -4.61 -1.19 -1.84
CA LEU A 85 -4.03 0.12 -1.59
C LEU A 85 -2.69 0.30 -2.34
N GLY A 86 -1.87 -0.73 -2.45
CA GLY A 86 -0.61 -0.65 -3.21
C GLY A 86 -0.78 -0.69 -4.73
N LEU A 87 -1.92 -1.18 -5.23
CA LEU A 87 -2.15 -1.44 -6.66
C LEU A 87 -2.06 -0.17 -7.53
N PRO A 88 -2.68 0.97 -7.17
CA PRO A 88 -2.60 2.21 -7.94
C PRO A 88 -1.14 2.68 -8.13
N TRP A 89 -0.31 2.59 -7.10
CA TRP A 89 1.10 2.99 -7.15
C TRP A 89 1.92 2.10 -8.08
N LEU A 90 1.65 0.79 -8.04
CA LEU A 90 2.29 -0.18 -8.92
C LEU A 90 1.88 0.03 -10.37
N LEU A 91 0.57 0.14 -10.64
CA LEU A 91 0.03 0.33 -11.99
C LEU A 91 0.57 1.61 -12.63
N THR A 92 0.61 2.69 -11.87
CA THR A 92 1.14 3.98 -12.35
C THR A 92 2.63 3.89 -12.63
N ALA A 93 3.42 3.23 -11.78
CA ALA A 93 4.83 3.00 -12.06
C ALA A 93 5.06 2.14 -13.33
N VAL A 94 4.28 1.08 -13.53
CA VAL A 94 4.35 0.24 -14.74
C VAL A 94 4.00 1.05 -16.00
N LEU A 95 2.93 1.85 -15.95
CA LEU A 95 2.56 2.73 -17.06
C LEU A 95 3.63 3.78 -17.35
N GLN A 96 4.28 4.31 -16.31
CA GLN A 96 5.40 5.24 -16.45
C GLN A 96 6.62 4.60 -17.12
N SER A 97 6.86 3.30 -16.91
CA SER A 97 7.95 2.54 -17.52
C SER A 97 7.67 2.11 -18.97
N LEU A 98 6.39 1.88 -19.33
CA LEU A 98 6.00 1.38 -20.65
C LEU A 98 5.65 2.48 -21.68
N SER A 99 5.27 3.69 -21.23
CA SER A 99 4.81 4.74 -22.15
C SER A 99 5.93 5.68 -22.62
N LEU A 100 6.07 5.82 -23.94
CA LEU A 100 6.92 6.82 -24.62
C LEU A 100 6.02 7.91 -25.24
N GLY A 101 6.15 9.18 -24.81
CA GLY A 101 5.53 10.36 -25.45
C GLY A 101 4.57 11.20 -24.58
N ASP A 102 4.11 12.35 -25.10
CA ASP A 102 3.29 13.37 -24.39
C ASP A 102 1.95 12.87 -23.82
N ARG A 103 1.36 11.80 -24.37
CA ARG A 103 0.16 11.14 -23.81
C ARG A 103 0.41 10.48 -22.45
N ARG A 104 1.67 10.36 -22.03
CA ARG A 104 2.11 9.74 -20.77
C ARG A 104 1.57 10.47 -19.55
N ASP A 105 1.66 11.80 -19.49
CA ASP A 105 1.38 12.52 -18.25
C ASP A 105 -0.12 12.58 -17.94
N ALA A 106 -0.96 12.66 -18.98
CA ALA A 106 -2.41 12.57 -18.84
C ALA A 106 -2.87 11.16 -18.41
N LEU A 107 -2.36 10.11 -19.06
CA LEU A 107 -2.72 8.72 -18.73
C LEU A 107 -2.25 8.30 -17.33
N VAL A 108 -1.04 8.70 -16.94
CA VAL A 108 -0.49 8.45 -15.61
C VAL A 108 -1.32 9.18 -14.55
N SER A 109 -1.65 10.45 -14.77
CA SER A 109 -2.45 11.24 -13.83
C SER A 109 -3.88 10.69 -13.67
N ILE A 110 -4.56 10.37 -14.77
CA ILE A 110 -5.92 9.81 -14.73
C ILE A 110 -5.93 8.44 -14.05
N THR A 111 -4.95 7.57 -14.35
CA THR A 111 -4.85 6.24 -13.73
C THR A 111 -4.55 6.36 -12.23
N LEU A 112 -3.68 7.28 -11.86
CA LEU A 112 -3.35 7.52 -10.45
C LEU A 112 -4.57 8.06 -9.69
N MET A 113 -5.21 9.11 -10.18
CA MET A 113 -6.41 9.69 -9.56
C MET A 113 -7.57 8.69 -9.50
N GLY A 114 -7.86 8.00 -10.59
CA GLY A 114 -8.92 6.99 -10.65
C GLY A 114 -8.64 5.81 -9.73
N GLY A 115 -7.41 5.31 -9.73
CA GLY A 115 -6.97 4.23 -8.85
C GLY A 115 -7.03 4.62 -7.37
N LEU A 116 -6.58 5.83 -7.02
CA LEU A 116 -6.68 6.38 -5.66
C LEU A 116 -8.14 6.54 -5.22
N ALA A 117 -9.01 7.08 -6.07
CA ALA A 117 -10.42 7.28 -5.75
C ALA A 117 -11.13 5.94 -5.48
N VAL A 118 -10.92 4.96 -6.35
CA VAL A 118 -11.51 3.61 -6.21
C VAL A 118 -10.94 2.91 -4.98
N ALA A 119 -9.62 2.95 -4.77
CA ALA A 119 -8.99 2.34 -3.59
C ALA A 119 -9.48 2.99 -2.29
N SER A 120 -9.67 4.31 -2.28
CA SER A 120 -10.19 5.05 -1.13
C SER A 120 -11.64 4.67 -0.82
N LEU A 121 -12.49 4.56 -1.85
CA LEU A 121 -13.88 4.17 -1.67
C LEU A 121 -13.98 2.75 -1.11
N ILE A 122 -13.20 1.82 -1.65
CA ILE A 122 -13.16 0.43 -1.18
C ILE A 122 -12.63 0.34 0.26
N ALA A 123 -11.58 1.10 0.58
CA ALA A 123 -11.05 1.15 1.94
C ALA A 123 -12.08 1.66 2.96
N VAL A 124 -12.82 2.72 2.62
CA VAL A 124 -13.88 3.26 3.48
C VAL A 124 -15.01 2.23 3.66
N VAL A 125 -15.45 1.60 2.57
CA VAL A 125 -16.52 0.59 2.62
C VAL A 125 -16.10 -0.59 3.50
N GLU A 126 -14.89 -1.11 3.33
CA GLU A 126 -14.37 -2.25 4.10
C GLU A 126 -14.13 -1.91 5.58
N VAL A 127 -13.59 -0.73 5.89
CA VAL A 127 -13.43 -0.28 7.27
C VAL A 127 -14.80 -0.12 7.93
N TRP A 128 -15.76 0.48 7.22
CA TRP A 128 -17.12 0.67 7.73
C TRP A 128 -17.86 -0.66 7.94
N SER A 129 -17.79 -1.58 6.97
CA SER A 129 -18.43 -2.89 7.07
C SER A 129 -17.81 -3.74 8.17
N THR A 130 -16.50 -3.63 8.41
CA THR A 130 -15.78 -4.48 9.37
C THR A 130 -15.87 -3.94 10.80
N TRP A 131 -15.85 -2.62 10.99
CA TRP A 131 -15.73 -2.03 12.32
C TRP A 131 -16.98 -1.28 12.81
N VAL A 132 -17.88 -0.88 11.89
CA VAL A 132 -19.08 -0.12 12.25
C VAL A 132 -20.34 -0.97 12.17
N MET A 133 -20.45 -1.88 11.19
CA MET A 133 -21.64 -2.72 11.01
C MET A 133 -21.62 -4.04 11.78
N VAL A 134 -20.48 -4.43 12.37
CA VAL A 134 -20.28 -5.77 12.92
C VAL A 134 -20.09 -5.70 14.45
N PRO A 135 -20.67 -6.64 15.22
CA PRO A 135 -20.50 -6.69 16.67
C PRO A 135 -19.03 -6.87 17.09
N PRO A 136 -18.62 -6.28 18.24
CA PRO A 136 -17.21 -6.14 18.65
C PRO A 136 -16.45 -7.46 18.79
N GLU A 137 -17.15 -8.55 19.11
CA GLU A 137 -16.57 -9.91 19.22
C GLU A 137 -15.98 -10.41 17.89
N GLN A 138 -16.60 -10.06 16.76
CA GLN A 138 -16.08 -10.41 15.43
C GLN A 138 -14.95 -9.48 14.98
N ALA A 139 -14.87 -8.26 15.54
CA ALA A 139 -13.79 -7.33 15.27
C ALA A 139 -12.47 -7.75 15.97
N GLU A 140 -12.56 -8.30 17.19
CA GLU A 140 -11.42 -8.87 17.90
C GLU A 140 -10.79 -10.07 17.16
N GLU A 141 -11.60 -10.91 16.50
CA GLU A 141 -11.10 -12.02 15.69
C GLU A 141 -10.30 -11.54 14.46
N VAL A 142 -10.67 -10.38 13.88
CA VAL A 142 -9.94 -9.76 12.76
C VAL A 142 -8.60 -9.16 13.24
N GLU A 143 -8.57 -8.61 14.47
CA GLU A 143 -7.35 -8.07 15.10
C GLU A 143 -6.36 -9.17 15.50
N ALA A 144 -6.84 -10.37 15.84
CA ALA A 144 -6.03 -11.55 16.13
C ALA A 144 -5.32 -12.17 14.90
N GLY A 145 -5.54 -11.62 13.70
CA GLY A 145 -4.93 -12.08 12.45
C GLY A 145 -3.41 -11.87 12.34
N PRO A 146 -2.77 -12.40 11.27
CA PRO A 146 -1.34 -12.20 11.00
C PRO A 146 -0.94 -10.72 10.96
N TRP A 147 0.32 -10.40 11.25
CA TRP A 147 0.81 -9.01 11.33
C TRP A 147 0.53 -8.18 10.06
N THR A 148 0.50 -8.83 8.89
CA THR A 148 0.18 -8.18 7.60
C THR A 148 -1.28 -7.77 7.48
N SER A 149 -2.18 -8.49 8.13
CA SER A 149 -3.58 -8.10 8.25
C SER A 149 -3.72 -6.79 9.03
N ARG A 150 -2.98 -6.67 10.15
CA ARG A 150 -2.95 -5.45 10.97
C ARG A 150 -2.38 -4.26 10.21
N VAL A 151 -1.28 -4.46 9.49
CA VAL A 151 -0.68 -3.41 8.66
C VAL A 151 -1.64 -2.95 7.56
N GLY A 152 -2.31 -3.88 6.87
CA GLY A 152 -3.30 -3.52 5.86
C GLY A 152 -4.48 -2.71 6.40
N LEU A 153 -4.96 -3.05 7.60
CA LEU A 153 -6.03 -2.31 8.28
C LEU A 153 -5.58 -0.91 8.72
N ILE A 154 -4.41 -0.80 9.35
CA ILE A 154 -3.83 0.50 9.73
C ILE A 154 -3.65 1.38 8.50
N LEU A 155 -3.14 0.81 7.39
CA LEU A 155 -2.95 1.55 6.15
C LEU A 155 -4.27 1.98 5.52
N ALA A 156 -5.33 1.16 5.61
CA ALA A 156 -6.66 1.53 5.12
C ALA A 156 -7.25 2.72 5.91
N ILE A 157 -7.08 2.71 7.24
CA ILE A 157 -7.53 3.83 8.10
C ILE A 157 -6.71 5.09 7.82
N ALA A 158 -5.39 4.96 7.70
CA ALA A 158 -4.50 6.08 7.46
C ALA A 158 -4.61 6.61 6.00
N TRP A 159 -5.23 5.86 5.09
CA TRP A 159 -5.25 6.12 3.64
C TRP A 159 -5.65 7.55 3.23
N PRO A 160 -6.67 8.20 3.84
CA PRO A 160 -7.03 9.58 3.48
C PRO A 160 -5.89 10.58 3.72
N ILE A 161 -5.12 10.38 4.80
CA ILE A 161 -3.96 11.23 5.12
C ILE A 161 -2.87 11.04 4.06
N GLN A 162 -2.70 9.82 3.57
CA GLN A 162 -1.71 9.48 2.53
C GLN A 162 -2.04 10.12 1.20
N CYS A 163 -3.32 10.12 0.82
CA CYS A 163 -3.78 10.80 -0.39
C CYS A 163 -3.52 12.31 -0.30
N GLY A 164 -3.80 12.92 0.87
CA GLY A 164 -3.52 14.34 1.11
C GLY A 164 -2.04 14.68 1.01
N LEU A 165 -1.17 13.92 1.68
CA LEU A 165 0.28 14.13 1.63
C LEU A 165 0.85 13.88 0.24
N GLY A 166 0.39 12.82 -0.44
CA GLY A 166 0.81 12.47 -1.79
C GLY A 166 0.44 13.56 -2.81
N MET A 167 -0.77 14.13 -2.73
CA MET A 167 -1.17 15.23 -3.62
C MET A 167 -0.37 16.51 -3.39
N VAL A 168 0.02 16.81 -2.15
CA VAL A 168 0.84 18.01 -1.84
C VAL A 168 2.28 17.85 -2.33
N VAL A 169 2.81 16.64 -2.36
CA VAL A 169 4.21 16.36 -2.72
C VAL A 169 4.38 16.03 -4.21
N LEU A 170 3.39 15.37 -4.82
CA LEU A 170 3.45 14.89 -6.22
C LEU A 170 2.66 15.77 -7.21
N GLY A 171 1.78 16.65 -6.73
CA GLY A 171 1.05 17.64 -7.53
C GLY A 171 1.81 18.95 -7.67
#